data_AF-A0A8I1U2P8-F1
#
_entry.id   AF-A0A8I1U2P8-F1
#
_cell.length_a   1.000
_cell.length_b   1.000
_cell.length_c   1.000
_cell.angle_alpha   90.00
_cell.angle_beta   90.00
_cell.angle_gamma   90.00
#
_symmetry.space_group_name_H-M   'P 1'
#
loop_
_entity.id
_entity.type
_entity.pdbx_description
1 polymer ?
#
loop_
_entity_poly.entity_id
_entity_poly.type
_entity_poly.pdbx_seq_one_letter_code
_entity_poly.pdbx_strand_id
1 'polypeptide(L)'
;MDTSTSTTDAPDDAGSYTPDKPDEPSLAGSSVAAYCLDNAPWIDFSVELTDPDDIATSHVARLVFSNGTNTTTVTLGTLVDGALSGSVLWPGAAVDGSTATAWPGWEYFGGAWHETGGNFGWTKGDDVTATIEVNPVLVLPVSYPNATSACEPVVGEVAGGSVQSAGLAATGGDIVTAAGVGIAAIALVGTGAALVVRRRKA
;
A
#
# COMPACT_ATOMS: atom_id res chain seq x y z
N MET A 1 -49.89 -83.74 14.92
CA MET A 1 -48.42 -83.63 14.85
C MET A 1 -48.14 -82.34 14.12
N ASP A 2 -47.90 -81.31 14.93
CA ASP A 2 -47.89 -79.90 14.56
C ASP A 2 -46.71 -79.55 13.65
N THR A 3 -47.00 -78.90 12.53
CA THR A 3 -45.99 -78.30 11.66
C THR A 3 -45.73 -76.90 12.18
N SER A 4 -44.68 -76.74 12.98
CA SER A 4 -44.20 -75.42 13.42
C SER A 4 -43.42 -74.76 12.27
N THR A 5 -44.03 -73.76 11.64
CA THR A 5 -43.34 -72.81 10.75
C THR A 5 -42.54 -71.84 11.61
N SER A 6 -41.21 -72.01 11.65
CA SER A 6 -40.32 -70.98 12.18
C SER A 6 -40.20 -69.85 11.16
N THR A 7 -40.93 -68.77 11.36
CA THR A 7 -40.64 -67.47 10.74
C THR A 7 -39.36 -66.95 11.40
N THR A 8 -38.25 -66.97 10.65
CA THR A 8 -37.06 -66.19 10.99
C THR A 8 -37.43 -64.73 10.81
N ASP A 9 -37.70 -64.03 11.91
CA ASP A 9 -37.63 -62.57 11.95
C ASP A 9 -36.22 -62.18 11.52
N ALA A 10 -36.14 -61.42 10.43
CA ALA A 10 -34.93 -60.69 10.10
C ALA A 10 -34.67 -59.70 11.25
N PRO A 11 -33.43 -59.56 11.74
CA PRO A 11 -33.15 -58.52 12.72
C PRO A 11 -33.47 -57.17 12.08
N ASP A 12 -34.33 -56.40 12.75
CA ASP A 12 -34.62 -55.01 12.44
C ASP A 12 -33.32 -54.29 12.10
N ASP A 13 -33.29 -53.70 10.90
CA ASP A 13 -32.21 -52.86 10.39
C ASP A 13 -31.94 -51.77 11.43
N ALA A 14 -30.91 -51.99 12.25
CA ALA A 14 -30.44 -51.02 13.23
C ALA A 14 -30.00 -49.80 12.42
N GLY A 15 -30.92 -48.83 12.30
CA GLY A 15 -30.77 -47.64 11.48
C GLY A 15 -29.36 -47.10 11.60
N SER A 16 -28.68 -47.04 10.46
CA SER A 16 -27.31 -46.54 10.32
C SER A 16 -27.14 -45.26 11.12
N TYR A 17 -26.41 -45.36 12.23
CA TYR A 17 -26.14 -44.24 13.14
C TYR A 17 -24.98 -43.37 12.63
N THR A 18 -24.81 -43.26 11.32
CA THR A 18 -23.74 -42.46 10.73
C THR A 18 -24.14 -41.00 10.87
N PRO A 19 -23.49 -40.19 11.73
CA PRO A 19 -23.81 -38.78 11.85
C PRO A 19 -23.49 -38.08 10.52
N ASP A 20 -24.31 -37.11 10.14
CA ASP A 20 -24.00 -36.24 9.01
C ASP A 20 -22.69 -35.49 9.28
N LYS A 21 -21.79 -35.46 8.30
CA LYS A 21 -20.55 -34.67 8.39
C LYS A 21 -20.95 -33.19 8.29
N PRO A 22 -20.48 -32.33 9.20
CA PRO A 22 -20.69 -30.89 9.06
C PRO A 22 -20.04 -30.32 7.80
N ASP A 23 -20.70 -29.33 7.20
CA ASP A 23 -20.22 -28.54 6.09
C ASP A 23 -19.08 -27.61 6.54
N GLU A 24 -18.01 -27.60 5.75
CA GLU A 24 -16.81 -26.82 6.08
C GLU A 24 -17.00 -25.34 5.70
N PRO A 25 -16.58 -24.40 6.56
CA PRO A 25 -16.62 -22.99 6.23
C PRO A 25 -15.75 -22.64 5.01
N SER A 26 -16.13 -21.58 4.30
CA SER A 26 -15.49 -21.16 3.06
C SER A 26 -15.39 -19.64 2.98
N LEU A 27 -14.33 -19.15 2.33
CA LEU A 27 -14.14 -17.73 2.03
C LEU A 27 -14.36 -17.41 0.54
N ALA A 28 -15.00 -18.33 -0.21
CA ALA A 28 -15.31 -18.12 -1.62
C ALA A 28 -16.12 -16.82 -1.82
N GLY A 29 -15.74 -16.02 -2.82
CA GLY A 29 -16.29 -14.68 -3.05
C GLY A 29 -15.40 -13.55 -2.51
N SER A 30 -14.44 -13.86 -1.63
CA SER A 30 -13.47 -12.89 -1.14
C SER A 30 -12.51 -12.41 -2.23
N SER A 31 -12.05 -11.16 -2.14
CA SER A 31 -11.16 -10.52 -3.10
C SER A 31 -10.24 -9.48 -2.44
N VAL A 32 -9.11 -9.23 -3.11
CA VAL A 32 -8.06 -8.28 -2.71
C VAL A 32 -7.50 -7.63 -3.97
N ALA A 33 -7.38 -6.31 -3.96
CA ALA A 33 -6.87 -5.54 -5.09
C ALA A 33 -6.01 -4.38 -4.60
N ALA A 34 -4.81 -4.25 -5.15
CA ALA A 34 -3.91 -3.17 -4.78
C ALA A 34 -4.02 -2.00 -5.78
N TYR A 35 -3.88 -0.77 -5.29
CA TYR A 35 -3.92 0.44 -6.10
C TYR A 35 -3.04 1.55 -5.51
N CYS A 36 -2.82 2.60 -6.31
CA CYS A 36 -2.07 3.77 -5.90
C CYS A 36 -3.00 4.99 -5.82
N LEU A 37 -3.02 5.67 -4.67
CA LEU A 37 -3.78 6.89 -4.44
C LEU A 37 -2.87 7.94 -3.80
N ASP A 38 -2.74 9.11 -4.42
CA ASP A 38 -1.90 10.22 -3.94
C ASP A 38 -0.49 9.76 -3.48
N ASN A 39 0.14 8.95 -4.33
CA ASN A 39 1.45 8.30 -4.13
C ASN A 39 1.51 7.27 -2.99
N ALA A 40 0.39 6.94 -2.35
CA ALA A 40 0.31 5.92 -1.31
C ALA A 40 -0.19 4.58 -1.88
N PRO A 41 0.49 3.46 -1.57
CA PRO A 41 -0.01 2.14 -1.94
C PRO A 41 -1.10 1.66 -0.97
N TRP A 42 -2.26 1.35 -1.52
CA TRP A 42 -3.45 0.86 -0.81
C TRP A 42 -3.84 -0.53 -1.30
N ILE A 43 -4.61 -1.23 -0.47
CA ILE A 43 -5.21 -2.52 -0.76
C ILE A 43 -6.69 -2.42 -0.42
N ASP A 44 -7.54 -2.54 -1.43
CA ASP A 44 -8.96 -2.81 -1.24
C ASP A 44 -9.17 -4.31 -0.99
N PHE A 45 -10.14 -4.62 -0.15
CA PHE A 45 -10.49 -5.99 0.17
C PHE A 45 -12.00 -6.14 0.36
N SER A 46 -12.48 -7.34 0.06
CA SER A 46 -13.82 -7.82 0.39
C SER A 46 -13.68 -9.25 0.89
N VAL A 47 -14.17 -9.51 2.10
CA VAL A 47 -14.16 -10.82 2.76
C VAL A 47 -15.61 -11.27 2.89
N GLU A 48 -15.88 -12.47 2.41
CA GLU A 48 -17.15 -13.17 2.56
C GLU A 48 -16.87 -14.53 3.19
N LEU A 49 -17.50 -14.80 4.34
CA LEU A 49 -17.43 -16.06 5.07
C LEU A 49 -18.79 -16.75 4.97
N THR A 50 -18.80 -17.91 4.32
CA THR A 50 -19.92 -18.85 4.33
C THR A 50 -19.62 -19.95 5.35
N ASP A 51 -20.38 -20.00 6.43
CA ASP A 51 -20.23 -20.98 7.51
C ASP A 51 -21.61 -21.55 7.90
N PRO A 52 -22.16 -22.52 7.14
CA PRO A 52 -23.53 -22.97 7.29
C PRO A 52 -23.82 -23.68 8.62
N ASP A 53 -22.79 -24.31 9.20
CA ASP A 53 -22.88 -25.08 10.46
C ASP A 53 -22.27 -24.34 11.67
N ASP A 54 -21.93 -23.04 11.52
CA ASP A 54 -21.41 -22.15 12.58
C ASP A 54 -20.19 -22.74 13.33
N ILE A 55 -19.24 -23.28 12.57
CA ILE A 55 -18.05 -23.97 13.10
C ILE A 55 -16.86 -23.02 13.26
N ALA A 56 -16.85 -21.89 12.54
CA ALA A 56 -15.79 -20.89 12.60
C ALA A 56 -15.68 -20.29 14.00
N THR A 57 -14.56 -20.52 14.67
CA THR A 57 -14.35 -20.04 16.05
C THR A 57 -13.87 -18.59 16.11
N SER A 58 -13.63 -17.95 14.97
CA SER A 58 -13.15 -16.57 14.84
C SER A 58 -13.79 -15.91 13.64
N HIS A 59 -14.06 -14.61 13.79
CA HIS A 59 -14.56 -13.73 12.74
C HIS A 59 -13.61 -12.55 12.51
N VAL A 60 -12.34 -12.65 12.94
CA VAL A 60 -11.35 -11.59 12.70
C VAL A 60 -10.59 -11.90 11.41
N ALA A 61 -10.76 -11.04 10.40
CA ALA A 61 -10.04 -11.13 9.14
C ALA A 61 -8.64 -10.51 9.22
N ARG A 62 -7.66 -11.21 8.65
CA ARG A 62 -6.27 -10.79 8.53
C ARG A 62 -5.79 -10.99 7.11
N LEU A 63 -4.91 -10.10 6.63
CA LEU A 63 -4.19 -10.24 5.37
C LEU A 63 -2.72 -10.55 5.67
N VAL A 64 -2.27 -11.76 5.31
CA VAL A 64 -0.93 -12.27 5.61
C VAL A 64 -0.08 -12.27 4.36
N PHE A 65 0.95 -11.42 4.34
CA PHE A 65 1.95 -11.39 3.28
C PHE A 65 3.03 -12.42 3.56
N SER A 66 3.47 -13.15 2.54
CA SER A 66 4.61 -14.06 2.62
C SER A 66 5.36 -14.15 1.30
N ASN A 67 6.69 -14.24 1.37
CA ASN A 67 7.56 -14.59 0.24
C ASN A 67 8.30 -15.92 0.50
N GLY A 68 7.77 -16.75 1.41
CA GLY A 68 8.36 -18.02 1.84
C GLY A 68 9.48 -17.89 2.89
N THR A 69 10.07 -16.71 3.06
CA THR A 69 11.09 -16.44 4.09
C THR A 69 10.60 -15.44 5.14
N ASN A 70 10.04 -14.32 4.68
CA ASN A 70 9.49 -13.27 5.53
C ASN A 70 7.97 -13.40 5.58
N THR A 71 7.39 -12.96 6.69
CA THR A 71 5.95 -12.88 6.86
C THR A 71 5.59 -11.59 7.59
N THR A 72 4.51 -10.95 7.16
CA THR A 72 3.89 -9.84 7.92
C THR A 72 2.38 -9.95 7.83
N THR A 73 1.67 -9.40 8.82
CA THR A 73 0.21 -9.45 8.85
C THR A 73 -0.38 -8.07 9.06
N VAL A 74 -1.40 -7.76 8.26
CA VAL A 74 -2.30 -6.63 8.43
C VAL A 74 -3.64 -7.13 8.97
N THR A 75 -4.10 -6.59 10.10
CA THR A 75 -5.46 -6.89 10.59
C THR A 75 -6.47 -6.08 9.80
N LEU A 76 -7.46 -6.74 9.19
CA LEU A 76 -8.49 -6.10 8.37
C LEU A 76 -9.70 -5.66 9.20
N GLY A 77 -10.08 -6.45 10.21
CA GLY A 77 -11.22 -6.15 11.07
C GLY A 77 -11.98 -7.40 11.49
N THR A 78 -13.16 -7.21 12.05
CA THR A 78 -14.08 -8.30 12.41
C THR A 78 -15.24 -8.33 11.43
N LEU A 79 -15.57 -9.51 10.90
CA LEU A 79 -16.73 -9.70 10.03
C LEU A 79 -18.02 -9.45 10.82
N VAL A 80 -18.99 -8.84 10.15
CA VAL A 80 -20.37 -8.67 10.64
C VAL A 80 -21.27 -9.36 9.63
N ASP A 81 -22.12 -10.27 10.11
CA ASP A 81 -23.01 -11.08 9.27
C ASP A 81 -22.28 -11.79 8.12
N GLY A 82 -21.09 -12.35 8.41
CA GLY A 82 -20.28 -13.07 7.43
C GLY A 82 -19.57 -12.19 6.39
N ALA A 83 -19.57 -10.86 6.53
CA ALA A 83 -18.95 -9.97 5.56
C ALA A 83 -18.05 -8.89 6.20
N LEU A 84 -17.01 -8.48 5.47
CA LEU A 84 -16.19 -7.31 5.78
C LEU A 84 -15.58 -6.74 4.49
N SER A 85 -15.66 -5.44 4.29
CA SER A 85 -14.98 -4.77 3.17
C SER A 85 -14.36 -3.45 3.60
N GLY A 86 -13.35 -3.01 2.86
CA GLY A 86 -12.68 -1.75 3.13
C GLY A 86 -11.35 -1.63 2.41
N SER A 87 -10.52 -0.72 2.91
CA SER A 87 -9.18 -0.45 2.39
C SER A 87 -8.17 -0.36 3.52
N VAL A 88 -6.98 -0.89 3.30
CA VAL A 88 -5.83 -0.76 4.20
C VAL A 88 -4.60 -0.28 3.44
N LEU A 89 -3.67 0.36 4.15
CA LEU A 89 -2.38 0.70 3.58
C LEU A 89 -1.53 -0.55 3.39
N TRP A 90 -0.71 -0.53 2.34
CA TRP A 90 0.32 -1.55 2.15
C TRP A 90 1.33 -1.54 3.32
N PRO A 91 1.85 -2.70 3.78
CA PRO A 91 2.86 -2.74 4.84
C PRO A 91 4.05 -1.80 4.61
N GLY A 92 4.32 -0.89 5.55
CA GLY A 92 5.40 0.10 5.45
C GLY A 92 4.99 1.43 4.79
N ALA A 93 3.77 1.54 4.29
CA ALA A 93 3.21 2.81 3.84
C ALA A 93 2.56 3.60 4.99
N ALA A 94 2.61 4.92 4.87
CA ALA A 94 1.91 5.85 5.78
C ALA A 94 1.41 7.05 4.98
N VAL A 95 0.39 7.72 5.49
CA VAL A 95 -0.23 8.89 4.86
C VAL A 95 -0.51 10.01 5.86
N ASP A 96 -0.50 11.25 5.37
CA ASP A 96 -1.16 12.40 5.98
C ASP A 96 -2.36 12.78 5.09
N GLY A 97 -3.57 12.56 5.59
CA GLY A 97 -4.76 12.50 4.75
C GLY A 97 -4.67 11.33 3.75
N SER A 98 -4.67 11.61 2.46
CA SER A 98 -4.46 10.62 1.39
C SER A 98 -3.02 10.59 0.87
N THR A 99 -2.22 11.62 1.17
CA THR A 99 -0.88 11.79 0.60
C THR A 99 0.15 10.93 1.32
N ALA A 100 0.95 10.19 0.57
CA ALA A 100 2.01 9.36 1.14
C ALA A 100 3.07 10.15 1.92
N THR A 101 3.39 9.64 3.11
CA THR A 101 4.48 10.11 3.97
C THR A 101 5.50 9.02 4.29
N ALA A 102 5.24 7.77 3.89
CA ALA A 102 6.20 6.67 3.93
C ALA A 102 5.85 5.61 2.88
N TRP A 103 6.84 4.83 2.45
CA TRP A 103 6.70 3.79 1.43
C TRP A 103 7.42 2.49 1.84
N PRO A 104 6.92 1.32 1.40
CA PRO A 104 7.59 0.05 1.64
C PRO A 104 8.99 0.04 1.01
N GLY A 105 10.01 -0.30 1.80
CA GLY A 105 11.41 -0.36 1.36
C GLY A 105 12.13 0.99 1.36
N TRP A 106 11.50 2.06 1.83
CA TRP A 106 12.10 3.39 1.85
C TRP A 106 12.26 3.92 3.27
N GLU A 107 13.36 4.60 3.54
CA GLU A 107 13.64 5.29 4.81
C GLU A 107 14.04 6.74 4.53
N TYR A 108 13.62 7.66 5.42
CA TYR A 108 13.96 9.09 5.31
C TYR A 108 15.06 9.45 6.30
N PHE A 109 16.22 9.82 5.79
CA PHE A 109 17.33 10.32 6.61
C PHE A 109 18.20 11.30 5.80
N GLY A 110 18.88 12.20 6.50
CA GLY A 110 19.76 13.18 5.84
C GLY A 110 19.03 14.17 4.90
N GLY A 111 17.71 14.31 5.04
CA GLY A 111 16.89 15.20 4.20
C GLY A 111 16.40 14.57 2.90
N ALA A 112 16.64 13.28 2.67
CA ALA A 112 16.27 12.58 1.44
C ALA A 112 15.71 11.18 1.72
N TRP A 113 14.97 10.66 0.73
CA TRP A 113 14.50 9.28 0.71
C TRP A 113 15.58 8.36 0.16
N HIS A 114 15.79 7.23 0.84
CA HIS A 114 16.74 6.21 0.46
C HIS A 114 16.04 4.85 0.41
N GLU A 115 16.27 4.11 -0.66
CA GLU A 115 15.82 2.73 -0.76
C GLU A 115 16.68 1.85 0.14
N THR A 116 16.04 0.90 0.81
CA THR A 116 16.65 -0.02 1.76
C THR A 116 16.07 -1.43 1.58
N GLY A 117 16.77 -2.45 2.07
CA GLY A 117 16.19 -3.79 2.21
C GLY A 117 15.20 -3.92 3.39
N GLY A 118 15.04 -2.86 4.19
CA GLY A 118 14.19 -2.80 5.38
C GLY A 118 12.77 -2.33 5.08
N ASN A 119 12.10 -1.82 6.12
CA ASN A 119 10.74 -1.22 6.05
C ASN A 119 9.75 -1.96 5.14
N PHE A 120 9.63 -3.29 5.30
CA PHE A 120 8.72 -4.12 4.50
C PHE A 120 8.95 -4.08 2.98
N GLY A 121 10.11 -3.62 2.49
CA GLY A 121 10.39 -3.52 1.04
C GLY A 121 10.28 -4.85 0.31
N TRP A 122 10.55 -5.97 1.00
CA TRP A 122 10.38 -7.33 0.46
C TRP A 122 8.94 -7.63 -0.01
N THR A 123 7.94 -6.93 0.53
CA THR A 123 6.53 -7.14 0.16
C THR A 123 6.22 -6.65 -1.26
N LYS A 124 7.10 -5.83 -1.87
CA LYS A 124 6.94 -5.37 -3.26
C LYS A 124 7.36 -6.42 -4.31
N GLY A 125 8.00 -7.52 -3.90
CA GLY A 125 8.57 -8.50 -4.82
C GLY A 125 7.52 -9.33 -5.56
N ASP A 126 7.88 -9.83 -6.75
CA ASP A 126 6.99 -10.62 -7.61
C ASP A 126 6.59 -11.98 -7.01
N ASP A 127 7.41 -12.52 -6.11
CA ASP A 127 7.18 -13.81 -5.42
C ASP A 127 6.35 -13.67 -4.12
N VAL A 128 5.75 -12.50 -3.89
CA VAL A 128 4.95 -12.25 -2.68
C VAL A 128 3.52 -12.74 -2.90
N THR A 129 2.97 -13.38 -1.87
CA THR A 129 1.58 -13.81 -1.79
C THR A 129 0.89 -13.11 -0.62
N ALA A 130 -0.41 -12.83 -0.70
CA ALA A 130 -1.18 -12.30 0.43
C ALA A 130 -2.48 -13.09 0.68
N THR A 131 -2.51 -13.79 1.81
CA THR A 131 -3.57 -14.74 2.19
C THR A 131 -4.59 -14.06 3.11
N ILE A 132 -5.88 -14.28 2.87
CA ILE A 132 -6.94 -13.86 3.80
C ILE A 132 -7.17 -14.98 4.82
N GLU A 133 -7.06 -14.66 6.10
CA GLU A 133 -7.28 -15.59 7.21
C GLU A 133 -8.45 -15.11 8.10
N VAL A 134 -9.48 -15.96 8.28
CA VAL A 134 -10.59 -15.72 9.21
C VAL A 134 -10.76 -16.88 10.21
N ASN A 135 -10.29 -18.08 9.83
CA ASN A 135 -10.57 -19.43 10.37
C ASN A 135 -11.86 -20.02 9.75
N PRO A 136 -11.78 -20.63 8.54
CA PRO A 136 -10.60 -21.22 7.92
C PRO A 136 -9.75 -20.20 7.15
N VAL A 137 -8.64 -20.66 6.58
CA VAL A 137 -7.67 -19.85 5.84
C VAL A 137 -7.94 -19.95 4.33
N LEU A 138 -7.92 -18.83 3.60
CA LEU A 138 -8.00 -18.77 2.14
C LEU A 138 -6.78 -18.06 1.55
N VAL A 139 -6.03 -18.78 0.72
CA VAL A 139 -4.86 -18.25 0.03
C VAL A 139 -5.29 -17.56 -1.26
N LEU A 140 -5.04 -16.25 -1.37
CA LEU A 140 -5.24 -15.47 -2.59
C LEU A 140 -3.88 -14.92 -3.07
N PRO A 141 -3.62 -14.84 -4.38
CA PRO A 141 -2.48 -14.08 -4.88
C PRO A 141 -2.76 -12.58 -4.77
N VAL A 142 -1.77 -11.79 -4.34
CA VAL A 142 -1.82 -10.32 -4.37
C VAL A 142 -0.50 -9.81 -4.93
N SER A 143 -0.60 -8.90 -5.89
CA SER A 143 0.57 -8.24 -6.48
C SER A 143 0.63 -6.78 -6.02
N TYR A 144 1.84 -6.30 -5.79
CA TYR A 144 2.08 -4.88 -5.58
C TYR A 144 1.59 -4.09 -6.82
N PRO A 145 0.99 -2.90 -6.66
CA PRO A 145 0.66 -2.05 -7.79
C PRO A 145 1.91 -1.81 -8.65
N ASN A 146 1.77 -1.93 -9.98
CA ASN A 146 2.91 -1.82 -10.90
C ASN A 146 3.73 -0.54 -10.62
N ALA A 147 5.05 -0.66 -10.59
CA ALA A 147 6.00 0.43 -10.32
C ALA A 147 5.91 1.62 -11.29
N THR A 148 5.19 1.49 -12.41
CA THR A 148 4.82 2.66 -13.24
C THR A 148 3.82 3.60 -12.57
N SER A 149 3.21 3.19 -11.45
CA SER A 149 2.45 4.03 -10.55
C SER A 149 3.38 4.72 -9.55
N ALA A 150 3.07 5.97 -9.19
CA ALA A 150 3.88 6.82 -8.31
C ALA A 150 3.87 6.39 -6.83
N CYS A 151 3.63 5.11 -6.56
CA CYS A 151 3.64 4.49 -5.24
C CYS A 151 5.07 4.23 -4.73
N GLU A 152 5.94 5.21 -4.97
CA GLU A 152 7.32 5.31 -4.52
C GLU A 152 7.64 6.80 -4.34
N PRO A 153 8.57 7.16 -3.44
CA PRO A 153 8.96 8.56 -3.27
C PRO A 153 9.64 9.11 -4.52
N VAL A 154 9.44 10.39 -4.79
CA VAL A 154 10.19 11.09 -5.85
C VAL A 154 11.63 11.29 -5.37
N VAL A 155 12.57 10.60 -6.02
CA VAL A 155 14.00 10.71 -5.69
C VAL A 155 14.57 12.06 -6.12
N GLY A 156 15.12 12.81 -5.17
CA GLY A 156 15.73 14.13 -5.40
C GLY A 156 14.88 15.33 -4.96
N GLU A 157 13.65 15.11 -4.47
CA GLU A 157 12.86 16.16 -3.83
C GLU A 157 13.14 16.17 -2.32
N VAL A 158 13.67 17.30 -1.83
CA VAL A 158 13.59 17.63 -0.40
C VAL A 158 12.12 17.77 -0.04
N ALA A 159 11.67 17.08 1.00
CA ALA A 159 10.28 17.10 1.46
C ALA A 159 9.73 18.54 1.43
N GLY A 160 8.64 18.73 0.68
CA GLY A 160 8.13 20.03 0.22
C GLY A 160 8.02 21.09 1.31
N GLY A 161 9.05 21.93 1.41
CA GLY A 161 8.94 23.27 1.94
C GLY A 161 8.82 24.23 0.75
N SER A 162 7.72 24.98 0.67
CA SER A 162 7.50 25.99 -0.37
C SER A 162 8.56 27.10 -0.30
N VAL A 163 9.69 26.92 -0.98
CA VAL A 163 10.66 27.98 -1.19
C VAL A 163 10.15 28.83 -2.35
N GLN A 164 9.63 30.02 -2.07
CA GLN A 164 9.33 31.00 -3.11
C GLN A 164 10.62 31.33 -3.87
N SER A 165 10.74 30.81 -5.09
CA SER A 165 11.83 31.13 -5.99
C SER A 165 11.64 32.55 -6.51
N ALA A 166 12.28 33.53 -5.85
CA ALA A 166 12.40 34.88 -6.38
C ALA A 166 13.29 34.83 -7.62
N GLY A 167 12.69 35.07 -8.78
CA GLY A 167 13.31 34.89 -10.09
C GLY A 167 14.50 35.82 -10.36
N LEU A 168 15.45 35.28 -11.12
CA LEU A 168 16.33 36.06 -11.97
C LEU A 168 16.20 35.50 -13.39
N ALA A 169 15.51 36.25 -14.25
CA ALA A 169 15.47 35.96 -15.68
C ALA A 169 16.84 36.30 -16.27
N ALA A 170 17.59 35.27 -16.67
CA ALA A 170 18.74 35.41 -17.54
C ALA A 170 18.25 35.47 -18.99
N THR A 171 18.16 36.66 -19.58
CA THR A 171 18.01 36.80 -21.04
C THR A 171 19.39 37.07 -21.64
N GLY A 172 20.05 35.99 -22.07
CA GLY A 172 21.13 36.03 -23.05
C GLY A 172 20.57 35.83 -24.46
N GLY A 173 21.22 36.44 -25.45
CA GLY A 173 20.97 36.31 -26.90
C GLY A 173 20.13 37.46 -27.48
N ASP A 174 20.41 38.07 -28.63
CA ASP A 174 21.51 37.92 -29.58
C ASP A 174 21.67 39.24 -30.36
N ILE A 175 22.95 39.51 -30.66
CA ILE A 175 23.51 40.34 -31.72
C ILE A 175 22.61 40.54 -32.96
N VAL A 176 22.28 41.79 -33.27
CA VAL A 176 21.92 42.23 -34.63
C VAL A 176 22.90 43.32 -35.05
N THR A 177 23.86 42.95 -35.89
CA THR A 177 24.81 43.87 -36.53
C THR A 177 24.11 44.67 -37.62
N ALA A 178 23.99 45.99 -37.46
CA ALA A 178 23.63 46.89 -38.54
C ALA A 178 24.45 48.19 -38.45
N ALA A 179 25.36 48.34 -39.42
CA ALA A 179 25.88 49.57 -40.03
C ALA A 179 26.35 50.75 -39.15
N GLY A 180 27.68 50.90 -39.06
CA GLY A 180 28.37 52.09 -39.59
C GLY A 180 28.42 53.38 -38.75
N VAL A 181 29.59 54.01 -38.83
CA VAL A 181 29.97 55.36 -38.35
C VAL A 181 30.44 55.41 -36.89
N GLY A 182 31.77 55.52 -36.75
CA GLY A 182 32.42 55.74 -35.46
C GLY A 182 32.32 57.18 -35.00
N ILE A 183 32.29 57.37 -33.68
CA ILE A 183 32.75 58.58 -32.98
C ILE A 183 33.39 58.15 -31.67
N ALA A 184 34.58 58.67 -31.44
CA ALA A 184 35.35 58.53 -30.22
C ALA A 184 34.79 59.40 -29.09
N ALA A 185 34.99 58.92 -27.86
CA ALA A 185 35.29 59.69 -26.65
C ALA A 185 34.19 60.48 -25.90
N ILE A 186 33.99 60.03 -24.65
CA ILE A 186 33.81 60.78 -23.38
C ILE A 186 32.46 61.46 -23.09
N ALA A 187 31.80 61.03 -22.02
CA ALA A 187 31.18 61.92 -21.02
C ALA A 187 30.85 61.17 -19.70
N LEU A 188 31.41 61.68 -18.60
CA LEU A 188 31.10 61.39 -17.19
C LEU A 188 29.72 61.94 -16.77
N VAL A 189 29.22 61.48 -15.61
CA VAL A 189 28.19 62.04 -14.66
C VAL A 189 27.19 60.93 -14.33
N GLY A 190 26.88 60.50 -13.11
CA GLY A 190 27.16 60.96 -11.75
C GLY A 190 26.05 60.39 -10.83
N THR A 191 26.34 60.24 -9.52
CA THR A 191 25.41 60.10 -8.36
C THR A 191 24.54 58.82 -8.27
N GLY A 192 24.44 58.10 -7.14
CA GLY A 192 25.05 58.26 -5.81
C GLY A 192 24.51 57.21 -4.81
N ALA A 193 25.28 57.05 -3.71
CA ALA A 193 24.90 56.73 -2.32
C ALA A 193 24.01 55.49 -2.02
N ALA A 194 24.18 54.70 -0.95
CA ALA A 194 24.88 54.92 0.30
C ALA A 194 25.21 53.57 0.99
N LEU A 195 26.27 53.64 1.79
CA LEU A 195 26.85 52.62 2.67
C LEU A 195 25.90 52.19 3.80
N VAL A 196 25.85 50.90 4.13
CA VAL A 196 25.47 50.43 5.47
C VAL A 196 26.69 49.82 6.14
N VAL A 197 27.28 50.60 7.04
CA VAL A 197 28.40 50.22 7.90
C VAL A 197 27.87 49.35 9.04
N ARG A 198 28.35 48.11 9.09
CA ARG A 198 28.47 47.34 10.34
C ARG A 198 29.43 48.08 11.27
N ARG A 199 29.04 48.30 12.53
CA ARG A 199 29.77 47.72 13.68
C ARG A 199 29.09 47.97 15.03
N ARG A 200 29.17 46.90 15.82
CA ARG A 200 28.79 46.71 17.22
C ARG A 200 29.53 47.68 18.15
N LYS A 201 28.97 47.96 19.34
CA LYS A 201 29.33 47.35 20.65
C LYS A 201 29.21 48.37 21.80
N ALA A 202 28.47 48.04 22.86
CA ALA A 202 28.81 48.21 24.28
C ALA A 202 27.68 47.60 25.11
#